data_AF-A0AAX6R4C0-F1
#
_entry.id   AF-A0AAX6R4C0-F1
#
_cell.length_a   1.000
_cell.length_b   1.000
_cell.length_c   1.000
_cell.angle_alpha   90.00
_cell.angle_beta   90.00
_cell.angle_gamma   90.00
#
_symmetry.space_group_name_H-M   'P 1'
#
loop_
_entity.id
_entity.type
_entity.pdbx_description
1 polymer ?
#
loop_
_entity_poly.entity_id
_entity_poly.type
_entity_poly.pdbx_seq_one_letter_code
_entity_poly.pdbx_strand_id
1 'polypeptide(L)'
;MAPEAGRWQRGLWRACNALMAAFFVLAAVVQVNDPDAELWVVVYMIPAVLTLLVGLNPLVTDYLTNARQKVATSPFMALRDSTNCSFIWKSVSAIHTLFCLVWAAGLAYSLLLHAQHNIVHEEEGRELSGLVIITAWTSLCHKSSKNPVGGRIQLLLATAIALFPFISWVYIYINKDMRSSWPTHCKTVI
;
A
#
# COMPACT_ATOMS: atom_id res chain seq x y z
N MET A 1 -23.33 -6.14 -23.71
CA MET A 1 -22.42 -5.01 -23.45
C MET A 1 -22.36 -4.81 -21.94
N ALA A 2 -21.25 -5.15 -21.29
CA ALA A 2 -21.07 -4.78 -19.88
C ALA A 2 -20.94 -3.25 -19.81
N PRO A 3 -21.56 -2.58 -18.81
CA PRO A 3 -21.56 -1.12 -18.76
C PRO A 3 -20.13 -0.58 -18.69
N GLU A 4 -19.83 0.39 -19.57
CA GLU A 4 -18.55 1.11 -19.71
C GLU A 4 -17.93 1.51 -18.35
N ALA A 5 -18.79 1.87 -17.38
CA ALA A 5 -18.40 2.26 -16.02
C ALA A 5 -17.56 1.19 -15.30
N GLY A 6 -17.85 -0.10 -15.46
CA GLY A 6 -17.12 -1.17 -14.78
C GLY A 6 -15.71 -1.38 -15.33
N ARG A 7 -15.46 -1.05 -16.62
CA ARG A 7 -14.16 -1.26 -17.29
C ARG A 7 -13.12 -0.26 -16.78
N TRP A 8 -13.49 1.00 -16.67
CA TRP A 8 -12.60 2.05 -16.16
C TRP A 8 -12.27 1.87 -14.68
N GLN A 9 -13.23 1.44 -13.86
CA GLN A 9 -13.00 1.14 -12.44
C GLN A 9 -11.96 0.03 -12.25
N ARG A 10 -12.03 -1.04 -13.06
CA ARG A 10 -11.00 -2.09 -13.08
C ARG A 10 -9.64 -1.55 -13.49
N GLY A 11 -9.60 -0.78 -14.58
CA GLY A 11 -8.36 -0.17 -15.08
C GLY A 11 -7.70 0.70 -14.02
N LEU A 12 -8.48 1.57 -13.37
CA LEU A 12 -8.00 2.46 -12.32
C LEU A 12 -7.54 1.70 -11.08
N TRP A 13 -8.26 0.67 -10.64
CA TRP A 13 -7.84 -0.17 -9.52
C TRP A 13 -6.48 -0.84 -9.80
N ARG A 14 -6.31 -1.41 -10.99
CA ARG A 14 -5.05 -2.05 -11.40
C ARG A 14 -3.92 -1.04 -11.50
N ALA A 15 -4.19 0.16 -12.03
CA ALA A 15 -3.22 1.24 -12.09
C ALA A 15 -2.79 1.69 -10.69
N CYS A 16 -3.72 1.86 -9.75
CA CYS A 16 -3.39 2.22 -8.37
C CYS A 16 -2.55 1.13 -7.68
N ASN A 17 -2.86 -0.15 -7.88
CA ASN A 17 -2.04 -1.25 -7.37
C ASN A 17 -0.65 -1.29 -7.99
N ALA A 18 -0.53 -1.11 -9.30
CA ALA A 18 0.78 -1.05 -9.97
C ALA A 18 1.62 0.13 -9.45
N LEU A 19 1.00 1.31 -9.32
CA LEU A 19 1.66 2.51 -8.80
C LEU A 19 2.12 2.31 -7.36
N MET A 20 1.27 1.75 -6.49
CA MET A 20 1.62 1.53 -5.09
C MET A 20 2.65 0.41 -4.91
N ALA A 21 2.61 -0.64 -5.73
CA ALA A 21 3.66 -1.65 -5.74
C ALA A 21 5.01 -1.04 -6.14
N ALA A 22 5.04 -0.20 -7.18
CA ALA A 22 6.24 0.51 -7.59
C ALA A 22 6.74 1.47 -6.49
N PHE A 23 5.84 2.21 -5.84
CA PHE A 23 6.17 3.07 -4.72
C PHE A 23 6.82 2.28 -3.58
N PHE A 24 6.26 1.15 -3.17
CA PHE A 24 6.84 0.34 -2.09
C PHE A 24 8.20 -0.26 -2.47
N VAL A 25 8.39 -0.69 -3.72
CA VAL A 25 9.72 -1.13 -4.19
C VAL A 25 10.72 0.02 -4.14
N LEU A 26 10.34 1.22 -4.60
CA LEU A 26 11.21 2.40 -4.52
C LEU A 26 11.53 2.74 -3.07
N ALA A 27 10.56 2.74 -2.17
CA ALA A 27 10.79 2.95 -0.74
C ALA A 27 11.78 1.93 -0.17
N ALA A 28 11.65 0.64 -0.52
CA ALA A 28 12.61 -0.39 -0.11
C ALA A 28 14.04 -0.09 -0.60
N VAL A 29 14.20 0.33 -1.86
CA VAL A 29 15.51 0.68 -2.44
C VAL A 29 16.14 1.86 -1.70
N VAL A 30 15.34 2.86 -1.35
CA VAL A 30 15.79 4.05 -0.64
C VAL A 30 16.32 3.69 0.75
N GLN A 31 15.68 2.74 1.43
CA GLN A 31 16.06 2.33 2.78
C GLN A 31 17.32 1.44 2.83
N VAL A 32 17.91 1.05 1.70
CA VAL A 32 19.19 0.32 1.68
C VAL A 32 20.33 1.14 2.32
N ASN A 33 20.20 2.47 2.33
CA ASN A 33 21.19 3.37 2.91
C ASN A 33 21.00 3.60 4.43
N ASP A 34 19.99 2.99 5.04
CA ASP A 34 19.63 3.16 6.45
C ASP A 34 20.42 2.18 7.36
N PRO A 35 20.86 2.56 8.57
CA PRO A 35 21.44 1.63 9.56
C PRO A 35 20.65 0.34 9.81
N ASP A 36 19.32 0.34 9.67
CA ASP A 36 18.43 -0.82 9.86
C ASP A 36 17.75 -1.26 8.54
N ALA A 37 18.46 -1.07 7.41
CA ALA A 37 18.03 -1.39 6.05
C ALA A 37 17.37 -2.77 5.89
N GLU A 38 17.92 -3.82 6.52
CA GLU A 38 17.41 -5.18 6.38
C GLU A 38 15.92 -5.28 6.73
N LEU A 39 15.55 -4.63 7.83
CA LEU A 39 14.18 -4.67 8.31
C LEU A 39 13.27 -3.82 7.42
N TRP A 40 13.69 -2.60 7.09
CA TRP A 40 12.88 -1.69 6.28
C TRP A 40 12.64 -2.22 4.86
N VAL A 41 13.66 -2.81 4.25
CA VAL A 41 13.52 -3.46 2.94
C VAL A 41 12.45 -4.54 3.00
N VAL A 42 12.46 -5.40 4.03
CA VAL A 42 11.41 -6.43 4.21
C VAL A 42 10.04 -5.80 4.45
N VAL A 43 9.98 -4.75 5.28
CA VAL A 43 8.74 -4.04 5.62
C VAL A 43 8.07 -3.45 4.38
N TYR A 44 8.83 -2.94 3.40
CA TYR A 44 8.30 -2.41 2.16
C TYR A 44 8.12 -3.47 1.05
N MET A 45 8.97 -4.49 0.98
CA MET A 45 8.88 -5.52 -0.07
C MET A 45 7.70 -6.46 0.11
N ILE A 46 7.32 -6.80 1.35
CA ILE A 46 6.10 -7.58 1.62
C ILE A 46 4.86 -6.89 1.01
N PRO A 47 4.51 -5.63 1.37
CA PRO A 47 3.35 -4.95 0.80
C PRO A 47 3.49 -4.68 -0.70
N ALA A 48 4.70 -4.56 -1.25
CA ALA A 48 4.93 -4.46 -2.69
C ALA A 48 4.47 -5.71 -3.45
N VAL A 49 5.00 -6.89 -3.04
CA VAL A 49 4.62 -8.19 -3.61
C VAL A 49 3.14 -8.42 -3.40
N LEU A 50 2.65 -8.08 -2.19
CA LEU A 50 1.26 -8.24 -1.88
C LEU A 50 0.41 -7.43 -2.89
N THR A 51 0.61 -6.13 -2.94
CA THR A 51 -0.15 -5.21 -3.80
C THR A 51 -0.12 -5.63 -5.28
N LEU A 52 1.02 -6.09 -5.78
CA LEU A 52 1.14 -6.58 -7.15
C LEU A 52 0.25 -7.80 -7.40
N LEU A 53 0.24 -8.77 -6.48
CA LEU A 53 -0.64 -9.94 -6.58
C LEU A 53 -2.12 -9.54 -6.56
N VAL A 54 -2.52 -8.52 -5.80
CA VAL A 54 -3.89 -7.98 -5.79
C VAL A 54 -4.24 -7.34 -7.13
N GLY A 55 -3.35 -6.54 -7.71
CA GLY A 55 -3.55 -5.89 -9.01
C GLY A 55 -3.57 -6.86 -10.20
N LEU A 56 -2.91 -8.01 -10.06
CA LEU A 56 -2.88 -9.07 -11.07
C LEU A 56 -4.01 -10.11 -10.91
N ASN A 57 -4.68 -10.17 -9.75
CA ASN A 57 -5.72 -11.17 -9.49
C ASN A 57 -7.04 -10.82 -10.21
N PRO A 58 -7.50 -11.66 -11.15
CA PRO A 58 -8.77 -11.44 -11.86
C PRO A 58 -9.98 -11.55 -10.93
N LEU A 59 -9.93 -12.32 -9.83
CA LEU A 59 -11.08 -12.53 -8.94
C LEU A 59 -11.49 -11.27 -8.17
N VAL A 60 -10.54 -10.51 -7.61
CA VAL A 60 -10.83 -9.20 -6.96
C VAL A 60 -11.32 -8.18 -8.00
N THR A 61 -10.82 -8.31 -9.23
CA THR A 61 -11.12 -7.44 -10.36
C THR A 61 -12.52 -7.70 -10.94
N ASP A 62 -13.02 -8.94 -10.90
CA ASP A 62 -14.31 -9.34 -11.45
C ASP A 62 -15.50 -8.95 -10.54
N TYR A 63 -15.30 -8.92 -9.21
CA TYR A 63 -16.34 -8.45 -8.26
C TYR A 63 -16.77 -7.00 -8.48
N LEU A 64 -15.89 -6.14 -8.98
CA LEU A 64 -16.18 -4.72 -9.26
C LEU A 64 -17.09 -4.53 -10.50
N THR A 65 -17.46 -5.61 -11.19
CA THR A 65 -17.99 -5.54 -12.55
C THR A 65 -19.32 -6.24 -12.73
N ASN A 66 -19.59 -7.26 -11.92
CA ASN A 66 -20.77 -8.08 -12.04
C ASN A 66 -21.37 -8.37 -10.65
N ALA A 67 -22.39 -7.62 -10.26
CA ALA A 67 -23.31 -8.01 -9.18
C ALA A 67 -24.14 -9.26 -9.53
N ARG A 68 -23.89 -9.90 -10.68
CA ARG A 68 -24.70 -10.99 -11.25
C ARG A 68 -23.85 -12.12 -11.86
N GLN A 69 -22.71 -12.46 -11.24
CA GLN A 69 -21.93 -13.67 -11.57
C GLN A 69 -22.09 -14.77 -10.50
N LYS A 70 -23.26 -14.87 -9.86
CA LYS A 70 -23.70 -16.17 -9.34
C LYS A 70 -24.44 -16.82 -10.50
N VAL A 71 -23.81 -17.73 -11.25
CA VAL A 71 -24.45 -18.85 -12.00
C VAL A 71 -23.54 -19.46 -13.09
N ALA A 72 -22.53 -18.79 -13.63
CA ALA A 72 -21.78 -19.36 -14.75
C ALA A 72 -20.27 -19.18 -14.67
N THR A 73 -19.54 -20.18 -14.16
CA THR A 73 -18.15 -20.43 -14.57
C THR A 73 -17.76 -21.88 -14.29
N SER A 74 -17.75 -22.65 -15.39
CA SER A 74 -16.96 -23.85 -15.73
C SER A 74 -16.24 -24.65 -14.62
N PRO A 75 -16.37 -26.01 -14.61
CA PRO A 75 -15.64 -26.90 -13.70
C PRO A 75 -14.10 -26.85 -13.86
N PHE A 76 -13.58 -26.21 -14.91
CA PHE A 76 -12.13 -26.03 -15.09
C PHE A 76 -11.52 -24.92 -14.22
N MET A 77 -12.34 -24.01 -13.68
CA MET A 77 -11.90 -22.93 -12.77
C MET A 77 -11.96 -23.35 -11.28
N ALA A 78 -12.66 -24.46 -10.97
CA ALA A 78 -12.73 -25.04 -9.64
C ALA A 78 -11.45 -25.79 -9.21
N LEU A 79 -10.54 -26.09 -10.15
CA LEU A 79 -9.21 -26.65 -9.84
C LEU A 79 -8.17 -25.58 -9.46
N ARG A 80 -8.54 -24.29 -9.47
CA ARG A 80 -7.71 -23.17 -9.00
C ARG A 80 -8.18 -22.61 -7.66
N ASP A 81 -8.99 -23.34 -6.91
CA ASP A 81 -9.16 -23.10 -5.47
C ASP A 81 -8.01 -23.75 -4.71
N SER A 82 -6.83 -23.12 -4.78
CA SER A 82 -5.83 -23.28 -3.73
C SER A 82 -6.31 -22.47 -2.52
N THR A 83 -7.18 -23.10 -1.72
CA THR A 83 -7.62 -22.61 -0.40
C THR A 83 -6.43 -22.20 0.46
N ASN A 84 -5.28 -22.87 0.29
CA ASN A 84 -4.02 -22.55 0.94
C ASN A 84 -3.41 -21.20 0.50
N CYS A 85 -3.39 -20.85 -0.79
CA CYS A 85 -2.82 -19.57 -1.25
C CYS A 85 -3.63 -18.35 -0.78
N SER A 86 -4.96 -18.46 -0.75
CA SER A 86 -5.82 -17.37 -0.25
C SER A 86 -5.70 -17.18 1.27
N PHE A 87 -5.48 -18.28 2.00
CA PHE A 87 -5.30 -18.28 3.45
C PHE A 87 -3.92 -17.74 3.84
N ILE A 88 -2.85 -18.22 3.19
CA ILE A 88 -1.48 -17.73 3.40
C ILE A 88 -1.42 -16.22 3.14
N TRP A 89 -1.96 -15.77 2.00
CA TRP A 89 -2.06 -14.36 1.67
C TRP A 89 -2.73 -13.53 2.78
N LYS A 90 -3.92 -13.96 3.24
CA LYS A 90 -4.69 -13.26 4.28
C LYS A 90 -3.94 -13.25 5.61
N SER A 91 -3.30 -14.36 5.95
CA SER A 91 -2.51 -14.52 7.17
C SER A 91 -1.28 -13.61 7.14
N VAL A 92 -0.46 -13.68 6.09
CA VAL A 92 0.74 -12.86 5.90
C VAL A 92 0.37 -11.37 5.90
N SER A 93 -0.66 -10.97 5.15
CA SER A 93 -1.13 -9.58 5.13
C SER A 93 -1.63 -9.12 6.50
N ALA A 94 -2.32 -9.96 7.26
CA ALA A 94 -2.83 -9.59 8.59
C ALA A 94 -1.71 -9.47 9.61
N ILE A 95 -0.79 -10.43 9.65
CA ILE A 95 0.38 -10.42 10.53
C ILE A 95 1.24 -9.18 10.24
N HIS A 96 1.54 -8.93 8.97
CA HIS A 96 2.34 -7.80 8.55
C HIS A 96 1.65 -6.45 8.88
N THR A 97 0.33 -6.36 8.68
CA THR A 97 -0.43 -5.15 9.05
C THR A 97 -0.44 -4.93 10.55
N LEU A 98 -0.61 -5.99 11.36
CA LEU A 98 -0.56 -5.89 12.81
C LEU A 98 0.83 -5.45 13.29
N PHE A 99 1.89 -6.04 12.73
CA PHE A 99 3.26 -5.66 13.02
C PHE A 99 3.51 -4.17 12.73
N CYS A 100 3.13 -3.71 11.54
CA CYS A 100 3.29 -2.29 11.16
C CYS A 100 2.44 -1.36 12.03
N LEU A 101 1.24 -1.78 12.46
CA LEU A 101 0.39 -0.99 13.37
C LEU A 101 1.01 -0.85 14.76
N VAL A 102 1.54 -1.95 15.33
CA VAL A 102 2.21 -1.92 16.63
C VAL A 102 3.46 -1.05 16.58
N TRP A 103 4.26 -1.17 15.52
CA TRP A 103 5.42 -0.31 15.33
C TRP A 103 5.02 1.16 15.19
N ALA A 104 4.05 1.47 14.34
CA ALA A 104 3.55 2.82 14.16
C ALA A 104 3.04 3.43 15.48
N ALA A 105 2.35 2.65 16.31
CA ALA A 105 1.92 3.10 17.63
C ALA A 105 3.12 3.38 18.57
N GLY A 106 4.17 2.55 18.51
CA GLY A 106 5.43 2.77 19.24
C GLY A 106 6.11 4.07 18.82
N LEU A 107 6.33 4.28 17.53
CA LEU A 107 6.90 5.52 16.99
C LEU A 107 6.04 6.74 17.31
N ALA A 108 4.71 6.64 17.15
CA ALA A 108 3.80 7.72 17.49
C ALA A 108 3.86 8.08 18.98
N TYR A 109 4.01 7.10 19.86
CA TYR A 109 4.19 7.33 21.30
C TYR A 109 5.54 7.99 21.60
N SER A 110 6.63 7.50 21.00
CA SER A 110 7.97 8.10 21.12
C SER A 110 7.97 9.56 20.67
N LEU A 111 7.37 9.84 19.51
CA LEU A 111 7.19 11.19 18.97
C LEU A 111 6.32 12.05 19.88
N LEU A 112 5.22 11.53 20.45
CA LEU A 112 4.39 12.30 21.38
C LEU A 112 5.16 12.76 22.62
N LEU A 113 6.14 11.96 23.06
CA LEU A 113 6.97 12.26 24.22
C LEU A 113 8.20 13.11 23.90
N HIS A 114 8.78 13.00 22.69
CA HIS A 114 10.07 13.59 22.36
C HIS A 114 10.05 14.62 21.21
N ALA A 115 8.94 14.76 20.46
CA ALA A 115 8.92 15.62 19.29
C ALA A 115 8.95 17.11 19.65
N GLN A 116 9.94 17.82 19.09
CA GLN A 116 9.91 19.27 18.92
C GLN A 116 9.11 19.62 17.64
N HIS A 117 8.72 20.90 17.50
CA HIS A 117 7.69 21.49 16.61
C HIS A 117 7.50 21.01 15.14
N ASN A 118 8.35 20.14 14.58
CA ASN A 118 8.42 19.81 13.15
C ASN A 118 8.49 18.29 12.84
N ILE A 119 7.37 17.58 13.00
CA ILE A 119 7.25 16.11 12.84
C ILE A 119 7.79 15.60 11.47
N VAL A 120 7.64 16.36 10.39
CA VAL A 120 8.04 15.93 9.03
C VAL A 120 9.56 15.99 8.80
N HIS A 121 10.28 16.80 9.58
CA HIS A 121 11.73 16.95 9.46
C HIS A 121 12.49 15.80 10.13
N GLU A 122 11.89 15.21 11.16
CA GLU A 122 12.46 14.10 11.90
C GLU A 122 12.36 12.78 11.11
N GLU A 123 13.38 11.95 11.26
CA GLU A 123 13.47 10.62 10.65
C GLU A 123 12.32 9.71 11.10
N GLU A 124 12.05 9.69 12.41
CA GLU A 124 10.94 8.96 13.03
C GLU A 124 9.56 9.34 12.45
N GLY A 125 9.36 10.61 12.07
CA GLY A 125 8.12 11.07 11.47
C GLY A 125 7.93 10.57 10.03
N ARG A 126 9.03 10.46 9.27
CA ARG A 126 9.00 9.87 7.92
C ARG A 126 8.73 8.38 7.97
N GLU A 127 9.38 7.67 8.89
CA GLU A 127 9.13 6.24 9.15
C GLU A 127 7.68 5.97 9.55
N LEU A 128 7.14 6.77 10.48
CA LEU A 128 5.75 6.69 10.89
C LEU A 128 4.80 6.88 9.71
N SER A 129 5.08 7.86 8.84
CA SER A 129 4.26 8.12 7.65
C SER A 129 4.26 6.93 6.68
N GLY A 130 5.40 6.26 6.51
CA GLY A 130 5.53 5.05 5.69
C GLY A 130 4.70 3.89 6.23
N LEU A 131 4.77 3.64 7.53
CA LEU A 131 3.98 2.60 8.20
C LEU A 131 2.47 2.88 8.12
N VAL A 132 2.05 4.15 8.23
CA VAL A 132 0.65 4.55 8.05
C VAL A 132 0.17 4.28 6.62
N ILE A 133 0.99 4.58 5.61
CA ILE A 133 0.64 4.28 4.20
C ILE A 133 0.52 2.78 3.98
N ILE A 134 1.48 1.98 4.47
CA ILE A 134 1.45 0.51 4.38
C ILE A 134 0.15 -0.03 5.00
N THR A 135 -0.13 0.33 6.24
CA THR A 135 -1.28 -0.17 6.99
C THR A 135 -2.62 0.25 6.37
N ALA A 136 -2.73 1.49 5.90
CA ALA A 136 -3.92 1.97 5.20
C ALA A 136 -4.14 1.21 3.88
N TRP A 137 -3.07 1.02 3.11
CA TRP A 137 -3.12 0.35 1.81
C TRP A 137 -3.41 -1.15 1.90
N THR A 138 -2.72 -1.87 2.79
CA THR A 138 -2.98 -3.31 3.00
C THR A 138 -4.37 -3.55 3.56
N SER A 139 -4.85 -2.69 4.47
CA SER A 139 -6.23 -2.74 4.98
C SER A 139 -7.25 -2.52 3.88
N LEU A 140 -6.99 -1.61 2.94
CA LEU A 140 -7.86 -1.35 1.78
C LEU A 140 -7.92 -2.58 0.85
N CYS A 141 -6.76 -3.19 0.56
CA CYS A 141 -6.66 -4.41 -0.23
C CYS A 141 -7.41 -5.58 0.42
N HIS A 142 -7.34 -5.71 1.75
CA HIS A 142 -8.05 -6.75 2.50
C HIS A 142 -9.57 -6.55 2.51
N LYS A 143 -10.03 -5.30 2.66
CA LYS A 143 -11.47 -4.94 2.60
C LYS A 143 -12.04 -5.15 1.20
N SER A 144 -11.24 -4.91 0.15
CA SER A 144 -11.60 -5.19 -1.25
C SER A 144 -12.00 -6.65 -1.48
N SER A 145 -11.42 -7.58 -0.71
CA SER A 145 -11.72 -9.01 -0.82
C SER A 145 -13.07 -9.41 -0.23
N LYS A 146 -13.72 -8.56 0.59
CA LYS A 146 -14.87 -8.95 1.41
C LYS A 146 -16.20 -8.29 0.98
N ASN A 147 -16.20 -7.07 0.44
CA ASN A 147 -17.45 -6.32 0.18
C ASN A 147 -17.45 -5.54 -1.16
N PRO A 148 -18.15 -6.02 -2.22
CA PRO A 148 -18.21 -5.33 -3.52
C PRO A 148 -19.10 -4.07 -3.55
N VAL A 149 -19.99 -3.88 -2.57
CA VAL A 149 -21.01 -2.79 -2.57
C VAL A 149 -20.40 -1.39 -2.34
N GLY A 150 -19.17 -1.31 -1.81
CA GLY A 150 -18.44 -0.06 -1.58
C GLY A 150 -17.47 0.37 -2.70
N GLY A 151 -17.51 -0.29 -3.86
CA GLY A 151 -16.44 -0.21 -4.87
C GLY A 151 -16.05 1.20 -5.34
N ARG A 152 -16.97 2.17 -5.35
CA ARG A 152 -16.66 3.57 -5.71
C ARG A 152 -15.89 4.31 -4.61
N ILE A 153 -16.34 4.21 -3.36
CA ILE A 153 -15.66 4.84 -2.21
C ILE A 153 -14.28 4.22 -2.02
N GLN A 154 -14.19 2.90 -2.16
CA GLN A 154 -12.91 2.20 -2.07
C GLN A 154 -11.93 2.66 -3.15
N LEU A 155 -12.41 2.85 -4.39
CA LEU A 155 -11.58 3.34 -5.49
C LEU A 155 -11.14 4.80 -5.29
N LEU A 156 -12.01 5.64 -4.74
CA LEU A 156 -11.65 7.02 -4.36
C LEU A 156 -10.57 7.02 -3.28
N LEU A 157 -10.73 6.21 -2.23
CA LEU A 157 -9.71 6.07 -1.18
C LEU A 157 -8.39 5.51 -1.73
N ALA A 158 -8.44 4.50 -2.59
CA ALA A 158 -7.24 3.97 -3.26
C ALA A 158 -6.55 5.05 -4.09
N THR A 159 -7.31 5.82 -4.88
CA THR A 159 -6.75 6.89 -5.70
C THR A 159 -6.09 7.96 -4.82
N ALA A 160 -6.77 8.38 -3.75
CA ALA A 160 -6.24 9.38 -2.81
C ALA A 160 -4.94 8.90 -2.13
N ILE A 161 -4.93 7.67 -1.59
CA ILE A 161 -3.75 7.09 -0.95
C ILE A 161 -2.61 6.91 -1.97
N ALA A 162 -2.92 6.50 -3.20
CA ALA A 162 -1.92 6.30 -4.25
C ALA A 162 -1.29 7.61 -4.76
N LEU A 163 -2.03 8.72 -4.73
CA LEU A 163 -1.50 10.03 -5.11
C LEU A 163 -0.69 10.69 -3.99
N PHE A 164 -0.96 10.35 -2.73
CA PHE A 164 -0.30 10.99 -1.58
C PHE A 164 1.23 10.89 -1.62
N PRO A 165 1.87 9.72 -1.87
CA PRO A 165 3.33 9.64 -1.97
C PRO A 165 3.92 10.54 -3.06
N PHE A 166 3.25 10.63 -4.21
CA PHE A 166 3.69 11.47 -5.32
C PHE A 166 3.63 12.96 -4.96
N ILE A 167 2.52 13.39 -4.37
CA ILE A 167 2.34 14.79 -3.92
C ILE A 167 3.38 15.13 -2.84
N SER A 168 3.56 14.25 -1.86
CA SER A 168 4.56 14.41 -0.79
C SER A 168 5.97 14.48 -1.35
N TRP A 169 6.31 13.65 -2.34
CA TRP A 169 7.62 13.69 -3.01
C TRP A 169 7.84 15.01 -3.75
N VAL A 170 6.85 15.49 -4.52
CA VAL A 170 6.94 16.79 -5.21
C VAL A 170 7.12 17.93 -4.21
N TYR A 171 6.38 17.90 -3.10
CA TYR A 171 6.53 18.87 -2.01
C TYR A 171 7.95 18.86 -1.44
N ILE A 172 8.50 17.68 -1.13
CA ILE A 172 9.87 17.52 -0.63
C ILE A 172 10.91 18.05 -1.63
N TYR A 173 10.73 17.74 -2.91
CA TYR A 173 11.66 18.14 -3.95
C TYR A 173 11.76 19.66 -4.10
N ILE A 174 10.60 20.35 -4.06
CA ILE A 174 10.50 21.80 -4.18
C ILE A 174 11.08 22.52 -2.94
N ASN A 175 10.85 21.99 -1.73
CA ASN A 175 11.29 22.60 -0.48
C ASN A 175 12.77 22.29 -0.17
N LYS A 176 13.68 23.05 -0.78
CA LYS A 176 15.14 22.89 -0.62
C LYS A 176 15.62 23.04 0.82
N ASP A 177 15.03 23.96 1.58
CA ASP A 177 15.42 24.21 2.97
C ASP A 177 15.19 22.98 3.84
N MET A 178 14.08 22.27 3.63
CA MET A 178 13.79 21.01 4.31
C MET A 178 14.82 19.92 3.96
N ARG A 179 15.20 19.79 2.69
CA ARG A 179 16.23 18.81 2.28
C ARG A 179 17.61 19.16 2.83
N SER A 180 17.91 20.44 3.00
CA SER A 180 19.18 20.89 3.55
C SER A 180 19.36 20.51 5.02
N SER A 181 18.25 20.42 5.78
CA SER A 181 18.27 20.06 7.20
C SER A 181 18.33 18.55 7.46
N TRP A 182 18.25 17.70 6.43
CA TRP A 182 18.26 16.26 6.61
C TRP A 182 19.66 15.70 6.94
N PRO A 183 19.70 14.54 7.63
CA PRO A 183 20.94 13.76 7.81
C PRO A 183 21.62 13.46 6.47
N THR A 184 22.94 13.29 6.48
CA THR A 184 23.73 13.04 5.27
C THR A 184 23.30 11.77 4.53
N HIS A 185 22.91 10.72 5.26
CA HIS A 185 22.41 9.47 4.69
C HIS A 185 21.06 9.63 3.94
N CYS A 186 20.27 10.66 4.29
CA CYS A 186 18.99 10.96 3.63
C CYS A 186 19.14 11.86 2.38
N LYS A 187 20.31 12.51 2.19
CA LYS A 187 20.55 13.44 1.08
C LYS A 187 20.95 12.76 -0.23
N THR A 188 21.48 11.56 -0.16
CA THR A 188 21.94 10.77 -1.32
C THR A 188 20.81 10.14 -2.13
N VAL A 189 19.58 10.27 -1.63
CA VAL A 189 18.37 9.62 -2.13
C VAL A 189 17.62 10.47 -3.17
N ILE A 190 17.82 11.79 -3.16
CA ILE A 190 17.12 12.77 -4.01
C ILE A 190 18.05 13.30 -5.10
#